data_AF-A0A830I1F7-F1
#
_entry.id   AF-A0A830I1F7-F1
#
_cell.length_a   1.000
_cell.length_b   1.000
_cell.length_c   1.000
_cell.angle_alpha   90.00
_cell.angle_beta   90.00
_cell.angle_gamma   90.00
#
_symmetry.space_group_name_H-M   'P 1'
#
loop_
_entity.id
_entity.type
_entity.pdbx_description
1 polymer ?
#
loop_
_entity_poly.entity_id
_entity_poly.type
_entity_poly.pdbx_seq_one_letter_code
_entity_poly.pdbx_strand_id
1 'polypeptide(L)'
;MGVHASTVAEEVDEDEEDEEHEPIAKLVEDVDIPQYLDDYLVLGVSVCFRKEKGKGLVEARQIEPIAPQSLECMTFNAPTSFVQVTAVTLGDALAYLHGTKEIPDCLKEGELCEYFQYKAEAAARCWKRPYPEEMLMGLVPLGSVKKYGKFDVENYPRVLNVERVVTDSDNVKQDLSIDVYGRTEDGEEVEEDAHIRNGAKRTDDGENPVVAASSKSKKVKKEEGKEDDEGDDNDNDNDDDDDIIGLLQ
;
A
#
# COMPACT_ATOMS: atom_id res chain seq x y z
N MET A 1 3.82 -47.51 -89.32
CA MET A 1 5.12 -46.81 -89.40
C MET A 1 4.78 -45.33 -89.30
N GLY A 2 4.65 -44.75 -88.12
CA GLY A 2 5.75 -44.45 -87.20
C GLY A 2 6.14 -42.98 -87.45
N VAL A 3 5.52 -42.05 -86.73
CA VAL A 3 5.98 -40.65 -86.63
C VAL A 3 6.02 -40.27 -85.16
N HIS A 4 7.23 -39.94 -84.71
CA HIS A 4 7.55 -39.45 -83.38
C HIS A 4 6.94 -38.07 -83.17
N ALA A 5 6.24 -37.90 -82.04
CA ALA A 5 6.05 -36.61 -81.42
C ALA A 5 6.61 -36.72 -80.00
N SER A 6 7.66 -35.95 -79.75
CA SER A 6 8.27 -35.73 -78.45
C SER A 6 7.44 -34.68 -77.71
N THR A 7 6.97 -35.01 -76.51
CA THR A 7 6.49 -34.03 -75.53
C THR A 7 7.15 -34.34 -74.20
N VAL A 8 7.93 -33.37 -73.75
CA VAL A 8 8.66 -33.32 -72.48
C VAL A 8 7.62 -33.38 -71.35
N ALA A 9 7.80 -34.33 -70.43
CA ALA A 9 7.08 -34.32 -69.16
C ALA A 9 7.80 -33.34 -68.22
N GLU A 10 7.02 -32.42 -67.69
CA GLU A 10 7.40 -31.47 -66.63
C GLU A 10 7.52 -32.26 -65.33
N GLU A 11 8.71 -32.31 -64.75
CA GLU A 11 8.93 -32.84 -63.40
C GLU A 11 8.37 -31.81 -62.42
N VAL A 12 7.32 -32.18 -61.69
CA VAL A 12 6.81 -31.43 -60.54
C VAL A 12 7.49 -32.03 -59.32
N ASP A 13 8.35 -31.23 -58.69
CA ASP A 13 8.99 -31.56 -57.42
C ASP A 13 7.90 -31.65 -56.34
N GLU A 14 7.53 -32.88 -55.97
CA GLU A 14 6.69 -33.17 -54.80
C GLU A 14 7.60 -33.45 -53.59
N ASP A 15 8.20 -32.38 -53.05
CA ASP A 15 8.81 -32.39 -51.71
C ASP A 15 7.97 -31.46 -50.80
N GLU A 16 6.73 -31.84 -50.52
CA GLU A 16 6.03 -31.37 -49.31
C GLU A 16 6.26 -32.41 -48.21
N GLU A 17 7.33 -32.22 -47.45
CA GLU A 17 7.51 -32.90 -46.17
C GLU A 17 6.37 -32.46 -45.24
N ASP A 18 5.48 -33.39 -44.91
CA ASP A 18 4.48 -33.24 -43.86
C ASP A 18 5.20 -32.91 -42.53
N GLU A 19 5.32 -31.63 -42.19
CA GLU A 19 5.69 -31.22 -40.83
C GLU A 19 4.60 -31.73 -39.88
N GLU A 20 4.88 -32.85 -39.22
CA GLU A 20 4.10 -33.32 -38.06
C GLU A 20 4.12 -32.23 -36.98
N HIS A 21 3.16 -31.31 -37.03
CA HIS A 21 2.93 -30.38 -35.95
C HIS A 21 2.51 -31.18 -34.72
N GLU A 22 3.35 -31.15 -33.67
CA GLU A 22 3.02 -31.78 -32.41
C GLU A 22 1.63 -31.33 -31.94
N PRO A 23 0.81 -32.25 -31.39
CA PRO A 23 -0.54 -31.91 -30.97
C PRO A 23 -0.48 -30.80 -29.94
N ILE A 24 -1.27 -29.74 -30.15
CA ILE A 24 -1.35 -28.55 -29.28
C ILE A 24 -1.42 -28.92 -27.79
N ALA A 25 -2.06 -30.05 -27.44
CA ALA A 25 -2.15 -30.55 -26.07
C ALA A 25 -0.78 -30.83 -25.40
N LYS A 26 0.25 -31.27 -26.14
CA LYS A 26 1.61 -31.49 -25.61
C LYS A 26 2.34 -30.17 -25.34
N LEU A 27 2.13 -29.18 -26.19
CA LEU A 27 2.67 -27.82 -26.01
C LEU A 27 2.12 -27.11 -24.78
N VAL A 28 0.99 -27.56 -24.21
CA VAL A 28 0.41 -27.00 -22.97
C VAL A 28 1.09 -27.58 -21.72
N GLU A 29 1.67 -28.78 -21.78
CA GLU A 29 2.34 -29.42 -20.65
C GLU A 29 3.72 -28.79 -20.35
N ASP A 30 4.36 -28.19 -21.35
CA ASP A 30 5.69 -27.56 -21.26
C ASP A 30 5.65 -26.01 -21.30
N VAL A 31 4.47 -25.39 -21.15
CA VAL A 31 4.43 -23.95 -20.89
C VAL A 31 4.96 -23.75 -19.48
N ASP A 32 6.18 -23.20 -19.37
CA ASP A 32 6.64 -22.52 -18.17
C ASP A 32 5.60 -21.45 -17.82
N ILE A 33 4.57 -21.84 -17.07
CA ILE A 33 3.69 -20.92 -16.36
C ILE A 33 4.67 -20.05 -15.59
N PRO A 34 4.73 -18.73 -15.86
CA PRO A 34 5.69 -17.90 -15.18
C PRO A 34 5.53 -18.14 -13.67
N GLN A 35 6.60 -18.57 -12.99
CA GLN A 35 6.59 -19.07 -11.61
C GLN A 35 5.86 -18.15 -10.60
N TYR A 36 5.58 -16.91 -10.98
CA TYR A 36 4.81 -15.94 -10.21
C TYR A 36 3.29 -16.18 -10.23
N LEU A 37 2.72 -16.97 -11.16
CA LEU A 37 1.26 -17.17 -11.20
C LEU A 37 0.74 -18.07 -10.08
N ASP A 38 1.59 -18.96 -9.55
CA ASP A 38 1.28 -19.76 -8.37
C ASP A 38 1.49 -18.99 -7.05
N ASP A 39 1.91 -17.72 -7.12
CA ASP A 39 2.15 -16.90 -5.94
C ASP A 39 0.88 -16.78 -5.10
N TYR A 40 1.05 -16.97 -3.79
CA TYR A 40 -0.02 -16.79 -2.83
C TYR A 40 -0.46 -15.31 -2.77
N LEU A 41 -1.77 -15.12 -2.78
CA LEU A 41 -2.39 -13.81 -2.65
C LEU A 41 -3.64 -13.90 -1.78
N VAL A 42 -3.87 -12.89 -0.95
CA VAL A 42 -5.14 -12.72 -0.24
C VAL A 42 -5.95 -11.64 -0.92
N LEU A 43 -7.22 -11.93 -1.20
CA LEU A 43 -8.22 -10.97 -1.65
C LEU A 43 -9.24 -10.75 -0.54
N GLY A 44 -9.77 -9.54 -0.42
CA GLY A 44 -10.90 -9.27 0.47
C GLY A 44 -11.92 -8.33 -0.13
N VAL A 45 -13.16 -8.46 0.31
CA VAL A 45 -14.25 -7.54 -0.04
C VAL A 45 -14.28 -6.42 0.97
N SER A 46 -13.91 -5.22 0.54
CA SER A 46 -13.97 -4.00 1.34
C SER A 46 -15.27 -3.24 1.09
N VAL A 47 -15.80 -2.60 2.13
CA VAL A 47 -16.89 -1.62 2.04
C VAL A 47 -16.27 -0.23 2.05
N CYS A 48 -16.48 0.49 0.95
CA CYS A 48 -16.03 1.86 0.74
C CYS A 48 -17.21 2.74 0.34
N PHE A 49 -16.96 4.02 0.09
CA PHE A 49 -17.98 4.96 -0.37
C PHE A 49 -17.49 5.74 -1.61
N ARG A 50 -18.42 6.13 -2.48
CA ARG A 50 -18.18 7.07 -3.58
C ARG A 50 -19.06 8.30 -3.36
N LYS A 51 -18.48 9.48 -3.54
CA LYS A 51 -19.21 10.75 -3.52
C LYS A 51 -19.89 10.96 -4.86
N GLU A 52 -21.20 10.81 -4.92
CA GLU A 52 -22.00 11.07 -6.12
C GLU A 52 -22.61 12.47 -6.08
N LYS A 53 -22.60 13.16 -7.22
CA LYS A 53 -23.18 14.50 -7.36
C LYS A 53 -24.69 14.44 -7.09
N GLY A 54 -25.12 15.10 -6.02
CA GLY A 54 -26.54 15.22 -5.63
C GLY A 54 -27.12 14.04 -4.82
N LYS A 55 -26.34 12.97 -4.55
CA LYS A 55 -26.79 11.83 -3.74
C LYS A 55 -25.99 11.60 -2.45
N GLY A 56 -24.93 12.37 -2.23
CA GLY A 56 -24.07 12.21 -1.05
C GLY A 56 -23.10 11.02 -1.22
N LEU A 57 -22.80 10.34 -0.12
CA LEU A 57 -21.98 9.14 -0.13
C LEU A 57 -22.83 7.90 -0.46
N VAL A 58 -22.41 7.16 -1.48
CA VAL A 58 -23.02 5.89 -1.89
C VAL A 58 -22.05 4.76 -1.57
N GLU A 59 -22.53 3.69 -0.94
CA GLU A 59 -21.73 2.50 -0.65
C GLU A 59 -21.19 1.87 -1.95
N ALA A 60 -19.93 1.50 -1.94
CA ALA A 60 -19.26 0.78 -3.02
C ALA A 60 -18.46 -0.37 -2.41
N ARG A 61 -18.64 -1.58 -2.93
CA ARG A 61 -17.87 -2.76 -2.49
C ARG A 61 -16.75 -3.04 -3.47
N GLN A 62 -15.53 -3.22 -2.96
CA GLN A 62 -14.34 -3.43 -3.77
C GLN A 62 -13.61 -4.71 -3.35
N ILE A 63 -13.32 -5.58 -4.32
CA ILE A 63 -12.40 -6.70 -4.15
C ILE A 63 -10.98 -6.14 -4.24
N GLU A 64 -10.23 -6.26 -3.15
CA GLU A 64 -8.88 -5.71 -3.04
C GLU A 64 -7.85 -6.77 -2.66
N PRO A 65 -6.65 -6.71 -3.27
CA PRO A 65 -5.47 -7.42 -2.78
C PRO A 65 -5.07 -6.95 -1.38
N ILE A 66 -4.84 -7.89 -0.48
CA ILE A 66 -4.45 -7.64 0.92
C ILE A 66 -2.97 -7.98 1.09
N ALA A 67 -2.20 -6.99 1.57
CA ALA A 67 -0.81 -7.18 1.95
C ALA A 67 -0.70 -7.93 3.29
N PRO A 68 0.41 -8.66 3.55
CA PRO A 68 0.56 -9.45 4.77
C PRO A 68 0.36 -8.66 6.06
N GLN A 69 0.89 -7.44 6.13
CA GLN A 69 0.80 -6.59 7.32
C GLN A 69 -0.65 -6.21 7.62
N SER A 70 -1.46 -5.95 6.59
CA SER A 70 -2.87 -5.65 6.78
C SER A 70 -3.63 -6.86 7.31
N LEU A 71 -3.36 -8.07 6.78
CA LEU A 71 -3.97 -9.30 7.30
C LEU A 71 -3.59 -9.53 8.76
N GLU A 72 -2.31 -9.38 9.08
CA GLU A 72 -1.79 -9.51 10.44
C GLU A 72 -2.48 -8.53 11.39
N CYS A 73 -2.57 -7.24 11.06
CA CYS A 73 -3.30 -6.26 11.87
C CYS A 73 -4.77 -6.67 12.11
N MET A 74 -5.45 -7.20 11.11
CA MET A 74 -6.82 -7.69 11.27
C MET A 74 -6.92 -8.87 12.24
N THR A 75 -5.89 -9.71 12.36
CA THR A 75 -5.87 -10.79 13.37
C THR A 75 -5.79 -10.28 14.81
N PHE A 76 -5.20 -9.10 15.02
CA PHE A 76 -5.16 -8.41 16.31
C PHE A 76 -6.40 -7.53 16.58
N ASN A 77 -7.53 -7.85 15.93
CA ASN A 77 -8.81 -7.15 16.09
C ASN A 77 -8.76 -5.65 15.72
N ALA A 78 -7.83 -5.25 14.84
CA ALA A 78 -7.82 -3.89 14.32
C ALA A 78 -9.12 -3.58 13.54
N PRO A 79 -9.62 -2.32 13.61
CA PRO A 79 -10.73 -1.88 12.79
C PRO A 79 -10.45 -2.08 11.29
N THR A 80 -11.43 -2.56 10.55
CA THR A 80 -11.27 -2.84 9.12
C THR A 80 -12.55 -2.56 8.34
N SER A 81 -12.40 -2.25 7.06
CA SER A 81 -13.50 -2.16 6.09
C SER A 81 -13.73 -3.47 5.34
N PHE A 82 -12.90 -4.49 5.57
CA PHE A 82 -13.05 -5.81 4.95
C PHE A 82 -14.13 -6.63 5.64
N VAL A 83 -15.12 -7.10 4.86
CA VAL A 83 -16.20 -7.97 5.35
C VAL A 83 -15.71 -9.40 5.48
N GLN A 84 -14.92 -9.85 4.51
CA GLN A 84 -14.33 -11.17 4.46
C GLN A 84 -13.12 -11.19 3.53
N VAL A 85 -12.27 -12.20 3.74
CA VAL A 85 -11.05 -12.43 2.99
C VAL A 85 -10.97 -13.89 2.54
N THR A 86 -10.28 -14.13 1.43
CA THR A 86 -9.99 -15.47 0.92
C THR A 86 -8.62 -15.48 0.25
N ALA A 87 -7.93 -16.61 0.34
CA ALA A 87 -6.66 -16.79 -0.33
C ALA A 87 -6.84 -17.48 -1.69
N VAL A 88 -6.12 -16.98 -2.67
CA VAL A 88 -6.10 -17.42 -4.07
C VAL A 88 -4.66 -17.39 -4.58
N THR A 89 -4.42 -17.91 -5.77
CA THR A 89 -3.16 -17.67 -6.48
C THR A 89 -3.22 -16.35 -7.25
N LEU A 90 -2.07 -15.77 -7.57
CA LEU A 90 -2.00 -14.60 -8.43
C LEU A 90 -2.60 -14.89 -9.82
N GLY A 91 -2.38 -16.08 -10.36
CA GLY A 91 -2.98 -16.54 -11.62
C GLY A 91 -4.51 -16.55 -11.58
N ASP A 92 -5.09 -17.02 -10.48
CA ASP A 92 -6.54 -16.94 -10.26
C ASP A 92 -7.04 -15.50 -10.24
N ALA A 93 -6.34 -14.62 -9.51
CA ALA A 93 -6.70 -13.20 -9.44
C ALA A 93 -6.67 -12.52 -10.83
N LEU A 94 -5.66 -12.81 -11.65
CA LEU A 94 -5.58 -12.30 -13.03
C LEU A 94 -6.65 -12.92 -13.94
N ALA A 95 -6.97 -14.20 -13.76
CA ALA A 95 -8.05 -14.84 -14.49
C ALA A 95 -9.42 -14.22 -14.17
N TYR A 96 -9.67 -13.82 -12.92
CA TYR A 96 -10.85 -13.04 -12.54
C TYR A 96 -10.90 -11.69 -13.25
N LEU A 97 -9.76 -10.98 -13.32
CA LEU A 97 -9.66 -9.70 -14.00
C LEU A 97 -9.97 -9.80 -15.50
N HIS A 98 -9.49 -10.86 -16.15
CA HIS A 98 -9.69 -11.08 -17.58
C HIS A 98 -11.02 -11.80 -17.91
N GLY A 99 -11.81 -12.17 -16.90
CA GLY A 99 -13.06 -12.89 -17.08
C GLY A 99 -12.88 -14.31 -17.63
N THR A 100 -11.67 -14.88 -17.54
CA THR A 100 -11.38 -16.25 -17.97
C THR A 100 -11.69 -17.28 -16.87
N LYS A 101 -11.91 -16.80 -15.63
CA LYS A 101 -12.38 -17.59 -14.49
C LYS A 101 -13.45 -16.82 -13.73
N GLU A 102 -14.47 -17.53 -13.24
CA GLU A 102 -15.53 -16.95 -12.41
C GLU A 102 -15.00 -16.52 -11.03
N ILE A 103 -15.43 -15.34 -10.59
CA ILE A 103 -15.12 -14.84 -9.25
C ILE A 103 -15.81 -15.75 -8.20
N PRO A 104 -15.11 -16.21 -7.15
CA PRO A 104 -15.72 -17.01 -6.09
C PRO A 104 -16.90 -16.31 -5.42
N ASP A 105 -17.92 -17.05 -4.97
CA ASP A 105 -19.14 -16.48 -4.37
C ASP A 105 -18.85 -15.54 -3.19
N CYS A 106 -17.78 -15.80 -2.42
CA CYS A 106 -17.35 -14.94 -1.32
C CYS A 106 -16.78 -13.58 -1.78
N LEU A 107 -16.47 -13.40 -3.05
CA LEU A 107 -15.97 -12.13 -3.60
C LEU A 107 -17.00 -11.42 -4.49
N LYS A 108 -18.04 -12.13 -4.97
CA LYS A 108 -19.04 -11.62 -5.93
C LYS A 108 -19.79 -10.36 -5.51
N GLU A 109 -19.80 -10.04 -4.22
CA GLU A 109 -20.44 -8.82 -3.71
C GLU A 109 -19.69 -7.53 -4.05
N GLY A 110 -18.44 -7.61 -4.52
CA GLY A 110 -17.61 -6.46 -4.85
C GLY A 110 -17.18 -6.41 -6.32
N GLU A 111 -16.79 -5.22 -6.76
CA GLU A 111 -16.11 -5.00 -8.04
C GLU A 111 -14.60 -5.07 -7.83
N LEU A 112 -13.82 -5.56 -8.81
CA LEU A 112 -12.36 -5.47 -8.73
C LEU A 112 -11.92 -4.00 -8.64
N CYS A 113 -10.98 -3.71 -7.72
CA CYS A 113 -10.58 -2.34 -7.45
C CYS A 113 -9.78 -1.69 -8.59
N GLU A 114 -9.67 -0.36 -8.56
CA GLU A 114 -8.87 0.37 -9.53
C GLU A 114 -7.38 -0.06 -9.45
N TYR A 115 -6.77 -0.25 -10.63
CA TYR A 115 -5.42 -0.81 -10.79
C TYR A 115 -5.24 -2.20 -10.15
N PHE A 116 -6.28 -3.04 -10.22
CA PHE A 116 -6.30 -4.36 -9.60
C PHE A 116 -5.06 -5.19 -9.90
N GLN A 117 -4.69 -5.36 -11.18
CA GLN A 117 -3.52 -6.15 -11.59
C GLN A 117 -2.25 -5.67 -10.89
N TYR A 118 -1.95 -4.38 -10.99
CA TYR A 118 -0.75 -3.80 -10.39
C TYR A 118 -0.72 -4.02 -8.87
N LYS A 119 -1.86 -3.83 -8.19
CA LYS A 119 -1.98 -4.06 -6.74
C LYS A 119 -1.87 -5.53 -6.38
N ALA A 120 -2.42 -6.43 -7.18
CA ALA A 120 -2.37 -7.87 -6.96
C ALA A 120 -0.93 -8.38 -7.08
N GLU A 121 -0.23 -7.99 -8.14
CA GLU A 121 1.19 -8.31 -8.32
C GLU A 121 2.06 -7.72 -7.20
N ALA A 122 1.79 -6.47 -6.78
CA ALA A 122 2.50 -5.85 -5.67
C ALA A 122 2.27 -6.55 -4.34
N ALA A 123 1.02 -6.91 -4.03
CA ALA A 123 0.67 -7.63 -2.82
C ALA A 123 1.27 -9.05 -2.81
N ALA A 124 1.20 -9.78 -3.92
CA ALA A 124 1.80 -11.11 -4.06
C ALA A 124 3.31 -11.10 -3.77
N ARG A 125 4.04 -10.09 -4.26
CA ARG A 125 5.47 -9.90 -3.93
C ARG A 125 5.73 -9.71 -2.44
N CYS A 126 4.80 -9.11 -1.69
CA CYS A 126 4.94 -8.95 -0.25
C CYS A 126 4.75 -10.27 0.51
N TRP A 127 3.96 -11.20 -0.04
CA TRP A 127 3.72 -12.52 0.54
C TRP A 127 4.93 -13.45 0.46
N LYS A 128 5.81 -13.27 -0.53
CA LYS A 128 7.06 -14.03 -0.71
C LYS A 128 8.18 -13.77 0.32
N ARG A 129 7.90 -12.96 1.33
CA ARG A 129 8.89 -12.67 2.38
C ARG A 129 8.89 -13.83 3.38
N PRO A 130 10.03 -14.21 3.97
CA PRO A 130 10.09 -15.36 4.89
C PRO A 130 9.07 -15.29 6.03
N TYR A 131 8.90 -14.11 6.64
CA TYR A 131 7.94 -13.93 7.73
C TYR A 131 6.48 -14.21 7.32
N PRO A 132 5.91 -13.55 6.29
CA PRO A 132 4.59 -13.91 5.78
C PRO A 132 4.41 -15.37 5.38
N GLU A 133 5.39 -15.98 4.71
CA GLU A 133 5.32 -17.39 4.28
C GLU A 133 5.20 -18.33 5.48
N GLU A 134 6.02 -18.12 6.51
CA GLU A 134 6.09 -18.99 7.68
C GLU A 134 4.94 -18.75 8.67
N MET A 135 4.53 -17.50 8.87
CA MET A 135 3.66 -17.11 9.99
C MET A 135 2.24 -16.74 9.58
N LEU A 136 2.03 -16.21 8.37
CA LEU A 136 0.77 -15.55 8.00
C LEU A 136 -0.05 -16.32 6.97
N MET A 137 0.59 -17.05 6.05
CA MET A 137 -0.14 -17.85 5.03
C MET A 137 -1.04 -18.93 5.66
N GLY A 138 -0.67 -19.46 6.82
CA GLY A 138 -1.49 -20.41 7.57
C GLY A 138 -2.78 -19.82 8.16
N LEU A 139 -2.90 -18.50 8.26
CA LEU A 139 -4.10 -17.83 8.76
C LEU A 139 -5.27 -18.03 7.77
N VAL A 140 -4.98 -17.88 6.47
CA VAL A 140 -5.95 -18.02 5.37
C VAL A 140 -5.42 -19.02 4.35
N PRO A 141 -5.60 -20.34 4.56
CA PRO A 141 -5.25 -21.31 3.54
C PRO A 141 -5.95 -21.06 2.20
N LEU A 142 -5.33 -21.44 1.09
CA LEU A 142 -5.89 -21.32 -0.26
C LEU A 142 -7.33 -21.89 -0.32
N GLY A 143 -8.25 -21.14 -0.92
CA GLY A 143 -9.66 -21.49 -1.03
C GLY A 143 -10.47 -21.36 0.28
N SER A 144 -9.84 -21.05 1.41
CA SER A 144 -10.56 -20.78 2.65
C SER A 144 -11.16 -19.37 2.66
N VAL A 145 -12.29 -19.21 3.33
CA VAL A 145 -12.94 -17.91 3.56
C VAL A 145 -12.91 -17.61 5.05
N LYS A 146 -12.49 -16.40 5.40
CA LYS A 146 -12.34 -15.96 6.78
C LYS A 146 -12.89 -14.55 6.98
N LYS A 147 -13.31 -14.26 8.20
CA LYS A 147 -13.65 -12.91 8.65
C LYS A 147 -12.68 -12.54 9.76
N TYR A 148 -12.07 -11.37 9.65
CA TYR A 148 -11.09 -10.86 10.61
C TYR A 148 -11.41 -9.43 11.00
N GLY A 149 -10.81 -9.00 12.10
CA GLY A 149 -10.90 -7.62 12.58
C GLY A 149 -12.25 -7.24 13.15
N LYS A 150 -12.33 -5.98 13.56
CA LYS A 150 -13.58 -5.33 13.93
C LYS A 150 -14.08 -4.55 12.73
N PHE A 151 -15.16 -5.00 12.09
CA PHE A 151 -15.73 -4.25 10.97
C PHE A 151 -16.22 -2.87 11.44
N ASP A 152 -15.66 -1.79 10.87
CA ASP A 152 -15.98 -0.41 11.24
C ASP A 152 -15.81 0.51 10.03
N VAL A 153 -16.94 0.94 9.48
CA VAL A 153 -17.03 1.92 8.39
C VAL A 153 -17.71 3.22 8.83
N GLU A 154 -18.17 3.29 10.07
CA GLU A 154 -18.86 4.44 10.63
C GLU A 154 -17.86 5.46 11.16
N ASN A 155 -16.84 5.01 11.90
CA ASN A 155 -15.82 5.89 12.47
C ASN A 155 -14.73 6.27 11.46
N TYR A 156 -14.43 5.36 10.51
CA TYR A 156 -13.35 5.53 9.53
C TYR A 156 -13.80 5.20 8.10
N PRO A 157 -14.77 5.95 7.53
CA PRO A 157 -15.27 5.69 6.18
C PRO A 157 -14.20 5.97 5.13
N ARG A 158 -13.89 4.97 4.30
CA ARG A 158 -13.02 5.13 3.14
C ARG A 158 -13.82 5.61 1.94
N VAL A 159 -13.49 6.79 1.42
CA VAL A 159 -14.13 7.37 0.22
C VAL A 159 -13.16 7.32 -0.97
N LEU A 160 -13.54 6.62 -2.05
CA LEU A 160 -12.63 6.27 -3.15
C LEU A 160 -12.24 7.46 -4.04
N ASN A 161 -13.18 8.37 -4.30
CA ASN A 161 -13.03 9.49 -5.24
C ASN A 161 -12.78 10.83 -4.52
N VAL A 162 -12.06 10.81 -3.40
CA VAL A 162 -11.65 12.04 -2.72
C VAL A 162 -10.40 12.57 -3.38
N GLU A 163 -10.52 13.74 -3.99
CA GLU A 163 -9.36 14.53 -4.40
C GLU A 163 -8.78 15.24 -3.17
N ARG A 164 -7.53 14.92 -2.85
CA ARG A 164 -6.78 15.67 -1.84
C ARG A 164 -6.27 16.96 -2.48
N VAL A 165 -6.97 18.05 -2.24
CA VAL A 165 -6.50 19.40 -2.59
C VAL A 165 -5.57 19.87 -1.49
N VAL A 166 -4.28 19.99 -1.80
CA VAL A 166 -3.29 20.55 -0.88
C VAL A 166 -3.33 22.06 -0.99
N THR A 167 -3.53 22.75 0.13
CA THR A 167 -3.50 24.22 0.20
C THR A 167 -2.18 24.72 0.79
N ASP A 168 -1.84 25.99 0.60
CA ASP A 168 -0.62 26.57 1.19
C ASP A 168 -0.62 26.52 2.72
N SER A 169 -1.81 26.47 3.33
CA SER A 169 -1.97 26.25 4.77
C SER A 169 -1.60 24.85 5.24
N ASP A 170 -1.60 23.84 4.36
CA ASP A 170 -1.13 22.48 4.68
C ASP A 170 0.40 22.40 4.73
N ASN A 171 1.10 23.45 4.27
CA ASN A 171 2.56 23.52 4.26
C ASN A 171 3.11 23.84 5.66
N VAL A 172 3.04 22.86 6.56
CA VAL A 172 3.71 22.93 7.86
C VAL A 172 5.21 22.72 7.63
N LYS A 173 6.01 23.75 7.89
CA LYS A 173 7.48 23.67 7.78
C LYS A 173 8.02 22.68 8.80
N GLN A 174 8.86 21.76 8.35
CA GLN A 174 9.50 20.76 9.21
C GLN A 174 10.51 21.38 10.19
N ASP A 175 11.03 22.57 9.88
CA ASP A 175 11.93 23.33 10.74
C ASP A 175 11.64 24.84 10.55
N LEU A 176 11.27 25.52 11.63
CA LEU A 176 10.96 26.96 11.65
C LEU A 176 12.20 27.83 11.39
N SER A 177 13.41 27.28 11.58
CA SER A 177 14.66 28.02 11.42
C SER A 177 15.11 28.20 9.96
N ILE A 178 14.48 27.47 9.03
CA ILE A 178 14.72 27.57 7.59
C ILE A 178 13.42 28.02 6.91
N ASP A 179 12.94 29.21 7.26
CA ASP A 179 11.90 29.86 6.46
C ASP A 179 12.52 30.75 5.38
N VAL A 180 12.34 30.34 4.13
CA VAL A 180 12.77 31.08 2.93
C VAL A 180 11.79 32.21 2.61
N TYR A 181 10.59 32.20 3.20
CA TYR A 181 9.52 33.16 2.92
C TYR A 181 9.31 34.20 4.03
N GLY A 182 10.17 34.23 5.05
CA GLY A 182 10.21 35.31 6.05
C GLY A 182 8.96 35.46 6.92
N ARG A 183 8.13 34.41 7.06
CA ARG A 183 6.94 34.43 7.92
C ARG A 183 7.38 34.44 9.38
N THR A 184 6.85 35.38 10.15
CA THR A 184 7.05 35.41 11.61
C THR A 184 6.15 34.37 12.29
N GLU A 185 6.41 34.07 13.57
CA GLU A 185 5.65 33.08 14.37
C GLU A 185 4.13 33.35 14.40
N ASP A 186 3.70 34.56 14.04
CA ASP A 186 2.31 35.02 14.02
C ASP A 186 1.64 34.99 12.64
N GLY A 187 2.31 34.47 11.61
CA GLY A 187 1.69 34.23 10.29
C GLY A 187 1.43 35.48 9.46
N GLU A 188 2.02 36.63 9.81
CA GLU A 188 2.00 37.82 8.95
C GLU A 188 2.99 37.66 7.79
N GLU A 189 2.48 37.77 6.55
CA GLU A 189 3.31 37.86 5.36
C GLU A 189 4.02 39.21 5.37
N VAL A 190 5.34 39.20 5.51
CA VAL A 190 6.14 40.40 5.33
C VAL A 190 6.30 40.61 3.83
N GLU A 191 5.52 41.53 3.27
CA GLU A 191 5.74 42.10 1.93
C GLU A 191 7.07 42.86 1.93
N GLU A 192 8.19 42.14 1.80
CA GLU A 192 9.47 42.76 1.49
C GLU A 192 10.16 42.04 0.33
N ASP A 193 10.11 42.73 -0.80
CA ASP A 193 11.05 42.76 -1.92
C ASP A 193 12.03 41.59 -2.02
N ALA A 194 11.77 40.78 -3.06
CA ALA A 194 12.78 39.94 -3.68
C ALA A 194 14.14 40.66 -3.75
N HIS A 195 15.21 39.89 -3.55
CA HIS A 195 16.64 40.18 -3.78
C HIS A 195 17.54 40.28 -2.54
N ILE A 196 17.67 39.21 -1.76
CA ILE A 196 18.98 38.86 -1.20
C ILE A 196 19.36 37.45 -1.62
N ARG A 197 20.19 37.40 -2.67
CA ARG A 197 20.90 36.19 -3.11
C ARG A 197 21.90 35.81 -2.02
N ASN A 198 21.67 34.72 -1.29
CA ASN A 198 22.73 34.03 -0.57
C ASN A 198 23.61 33.24 -1.57
N GLY A 199 24.34 33.99 -2.39
CA GLY A 199 25.50 33.48 -3.12
C GLY A 199 26.72 33.62 -2.21
N ALA A 200 27.23 32.50 -1.72
CA ALA A 200 28.55 32.42 -1.11
C ALA A 200 29.57 33.13 -2.02
N LYS A 201 30.09 34.28 -1.57
CA LYS A 201 31.13 35.02 -2.27
C LYS A 201 32.42 34.21 -2.15
N ARG A 202 32.71 33.38 -3.16
CA ARG A 202 34.04 32.79 -3.33
C ARG A 202 35.02 33.94 -3.56
N THR A 203 35.84 34.23 -2.55
CA THR A 203 37.04 35.04 -2.72
C THR A 203 38.11 34.12 -3.28
N ASP A 204 38.51 34.39 -4.51
CA ASP A 204 39.59 33.72 -5.22
C ASP A 204 40.92 34.26 -4.69
N ASP A 205 41.34 33.77 -3.54
CA ASP A 205 42.70 33.92 -3.03
C ASP A 205 43.02 32.66 -2.21
N GLY A 206 43.90 31.84 -2.77
CA GLY A 206 44.28 30.56 -2.19
C GLY A 206 44.98 30.73 -0.86
N GLU A 207 44.31 30.36 0.23
CA GLU A 207 44.90 29.90 1.48
C GLU A 207 43.81 29.21 2.30
N ASN A 208 44.08 27.97 2.70
CA ASN A 208 43.13 27.10 3.40
C ASN A 208 43.03 27.52 4.88
N PRO A 209 41.89 27.99 5.41
CA PRO A 209 41.80 28.32 6.82
C PRO A 209 41.42 27.08 7.64
N VAL A 210 42.46 26.56 8.28
CA VAL A 210 42.48 25.84 9.55
C VAL A 210 41.26 26.08 10.46
N VAL A 211 40.73 24.97 10.96
CA VAL A 211 39.79 24.88 12.08
C VAL A 211 40.30 25.67 13.28
N ALA A 212 39.61 26.75 13.62
CA ALA A 212 39.83 27.48 14.86
C ALA A 212 38.64 27.28 15.80
N ALA A 213 38.81 26.37 16.76
CA ALA A 213 37.98 26.34 17.96
C ALA A 213 38.19 27.64 18.74
N SER A 214 37.11 28.33 19.10
CA SER A 214 37.15 29.38 20.10
C SER A 214 35.96 29.28 21.04
N SER A 215 36.29 28.89 22.26
CA SER A 215 35.49 28.91 23.47
C SER A 215 35.30 30.34 23.99
N LYS A 216 34.09 30.66 24.44
CA LYS A 216 33.74 31.69 25.46
C LYS A 216 32.22 31.85 25.49
N SER A 217 31.51 32.03 26.59
CA SER A 217 31.68 31.83 28.03
C SER A 217 30.27 32.06 28.58
N LYS A 218 29.77 31.12 29.38
CA LYS A 218 28.42 31.13 29.97
C LYS A 218 28.30 32.31 30.96
N LYS A 219 27.41 33.27 30.70
CA LYS A 219 27.07 34.33 31.65
C LYS A 219 25.71 34.01 32.28
N VAL A 220 25.77 33.48 33.50
CA VAL A 220 24.61 33.25 34.37
C VAL A 220 24.12 34.59 34.90
N LYS A 221 22.82 34.87 34.76
CA LYS A 221 22.12 35.89 35.56
C LYS A 221 21.04 35.18 36.37
N LYS A 222 21.11 35.40 37.68
CA LYS A 222 20.20 34.96 38.73
C LYS A 222 19.11 36.04 38.87
N GLU A 223 17.85 35.66 38.83
CA GLU A 223 16.75 36.48 39.37
C GLU A 223 15.84 35.62 40.25
N GLU A 224 15.48 36.22 41.38
CA GLU A 224 14.76 35.66 42.51
C GLU A 224 13.26 35.94 42.37
N GLY A 225 12.43 35.00 42.81
CA GLY A 225 10.97 35.17 42.98
C GLY A 225 10.42 33.93 43.67
N LYS A 226 10.34 33.92 45.01
CA LYS A 226 9.20 34.33 45.85
C LYS A 226 8.17 33.21 45.98
N GLU A 227 8.34 32.44 47.06
CA GLU A 227 7.37 31.52 47.65
C GLU A 227 6.17 32.30 48.18
N ASP A 228 4.96 31.78 47.97
CA ASP A 228 3.83 31.87 48.89
C ASP A 228 2.98 30.60 48.70
N ASP A 229 2.50 30.11 49.84
CA ASP A 229 2.12 28.75 50.19
C ASP A 229 0.58 28.57 50.23
N GLU A 230 0.19 27.30 50.36
CA GLU A 230 -1.06 26.74 50.90
C GLU A 230 -2.30 26.56 49.98
N GLY A 231 -2.71 25.29 49.90
CA GLY A 231 -3.94 24.83 49.25
C GLY A 231 -4.06 23.30 49.30
N ASP A 232 -4.16 22.79 50.53
CA ASP A 232 -4.47 21.43 50.98
C ASP A 232 -5.63 20.75 50.22
N ASP A 233 -5.52 19.44 49.95
CA ASP A 233 -6.56 18.44 50.29
C ASP A 233 -6.31 17.04 49.68
N ASN A 234 -5.95 16.15 50.60
CA ASN A 234 -6.39 14.75 50.76
C ASN A 234 -6.05 13.68 49.70
N ASP A 235 -4.96 12.98 49.99
CA ASP A 235 -4.80 11.55 49.75
C ASP A 235 -5.83 10.77 50.57
N ASN A 236 -6.66 9.97 49.89
CA ASN A 236 -7.52 9.00 50.55
C ASN A 236 -7.12 7.61 50.07
N ASP A 237 -6.30 6.96 50.89
CA ASP A 237 -6.05 5.53 50.88
C ASP A 237 -7.38 4.80 51.07
N ASN A 238 -7.69 3.88 50.16
CA ASN A 238 -8.50 2.70 50.47
C ASN A 238 -7.94 1.54 49.66
N ASP A 239 -7.07 0.80 50.33
CA ASP A 239 -6.96 -0.64 50.16
C ASP A 239 -8.33 -1.25 50.52
N ASP A 240 -8.95 -1.94 49.57
CA ASP A 240 -9.89 -3.01 49.86
C ASP A 240 -9.71 -4.10 48.79
N ASP A 241 -9.12 -5.19 49.26
CA ASP A 241 -9.22 -6.53 48.70
C ASP A 241 -10.69 -6.88 48.38
N ASP A 242 -10.95 -7.58 47.28
CA ASP A 242 -11.70 -8.84 47.35
C ASP A 242 -11.83 -9.55 45.99
N ASP A 243 -11.45 -10.82 46.07
CA ASP A 243 -11.66 -11.88 45.09
C ASP A 243 -13.11 -12.00 44.61
N ILE A 244 -13.31 -12.12 43.30
CA ILE A 244 -14.43 -12.90 42.77
C ILE A 244 -13.89 -13.97 41.81
N ILE A 245 -13.62 -15.12 42.41
CA ILE A 245 -13.69 -16.44 41.80
C ILE A 245 -15.08 -16.61 41.17
N GLY A 246 -15.11 -17.16 39.95
CA GLY A 246 -16.29 -17.19 39.11
C GLY A 246 -17.38 -18.18 39.51
N LEU A 247 -18.45 -18.18 38.72
CA LEU A 247 -19.30 -19.34 38.46
C LEU A 247 -20.30 -18.99 37.33
N LEU A 248 -20.43 -19.92 36.38
CA LEU A 248 -21.69 -20.40 35.77
C LEU A 248 -21.73 -20.42 34.23
N GLN A 249 -21.65 -21.69 33.78
CA GLN A 249 -22.38 -22.33 32.67
C GLN A 249 -21.91 -22.08 31.24
#